data_AF-A0A848UR28-F1
#
_entry.id   AF-A0A848UR28-F1
#
_cell.length_a   1.000
_cell.length_b   1.000
_cell.length_c   1.000
_cell.angle_alpha   90.00
_cell.angle_beta   90.00
_cell.angle_gamma   90.00
#
_symmetry.space_group_name_H-M   'P 1'
#
loop_
_entity.id
_entity.type
_entity.pdbx_description
1 polymer ?
#
loop_
_entity_poly.entity_id
_entity_poly.type
_entity_poly.pdbx_seq_one_letter_code
_entity_poly.pdbx_strand_id
1 'polypeptide(L)' 'MNCWYCGSGLIWGGDHDIGDENEEYDMVTNLSCPDCKAYVEIYMPKGDAND' A
#
# COMPACT_ATOMS: atom_id res chain seq x y z
N MET A 1 -10.45 0.45 -1.14
CA MET A 1 -10.11 1.21 0.07
C MET A 1 -10.46 2.67 -0.15
N ASN A 2 -10.94 3.38 0.87
CA ASN A 2 -11.26 4.80 0.75
C ASN A 2 -10.04 5.64 1.16
N CYS A 3 -9.84 6.76 0.47
CA CYS A 3 -8.82 7.73 0.83
C CYS A 3 -9.12 8.26 2.22
N TRP A 4 -8.17 8.14 3.15
CA TRP A 4 -8.35 8.59 4.52
C TRP A 4 -8.65 10.10 4.61
N TYR A 5 -8.08 10.89 3.69
CA TYR A 5 -8.24 12.34 3.70
C TYR A 5 -9.61 12.81 3.19
N CYS A 6 -10.05 12.35 2.02
CA CYS A 6 -11.26 12.86 1.37
C CYS A 6 -12.41 11.84 1.23
N GLY A 7 -12.20 10.59 1.64
CA GLY A 7 -13.20 9.52 1.56
C GLY A 7 -13.39 8.89 0.19
N SER A 8 -12.87 9.50 -0.89
CA SER A 8 -12.98 8.99 -2.26
C SER A 8 -12.27 7.65 -2.44
N GLY A 9 -12.80 6.77 -3.29
CA GLY A 9 -12.19 5.46 -3.56
C GLY A 9 -10.78 5.58 -4.13
N LEU A 10 -9.83 4.82 -3.56
CA LEU A 10 -8.45 4.73 -4.05
C LEU A 10 -8.35 3.81 -5.26
N ILE A 11 -7.45 4.15 -6.19
CA ILE A 11 -7.07 3.37 -7.37
C ILE A 11 -5.79 2.60 -7.04
N TRP A 12 -5.78 1.29 -7.29
CA TRP A 12 -4.61 0.43 -7.18
C TRP A 12 -3.66 0.69 -8.36
N GLY A 13 -2.42 1.05 -8.05
CA GLY A 13 -1.38 1.28 -9.07
C GLY A 13 -0.40 0.12 -9.20
N GLY A 14 -0.35 -0.79 -8.23
CA GLY A 14 0.37 -2.06 -8.33
C GLY A 14 1.04 -2.46 -7.03
N ASP A 15 1.60 -3.67 -7.05
CA ASP A 15 2.37 -4.24 -5.95
C ASP A 15 3.82 -4.42 -6.39
N HIS A 16 4.74 -4.15 -5.48
CA HIS A 16 6.16 -4.44 -5.63
C HIS A 16 6.57 -5.40 -4.52
N ASP A 17 7.05 -6.58 -4.92
CA ASP A 17 7.75 -7.50 -4.02
C ASP A 17 9.08 -6.85 -3.62
N ILE A 18 9.27 -6.68 -2.32
CA ILE A 18 10.46 -6.06 -1.73
C ILE A 18 11.09 -6.99 -0.69
N GLY A 19 10.67 -8.26 -0.64
CA GLY A 19 11.11 -9.20 0.38
C GLY A 19 12.62 -9.46 0.36
N ASP A 20 13.25 -9.44 -0.81
CA ASP A 20 14.70 -9.60 -0.91
C ASP A 20 15.48 -8.32 -0.53
N GLU A 21 14.84 -7.15 -0.60
CA GLU A 21 15.46 -5.83 -0.45
C GLU A 21 15.18 -5.17 0.91
N ASN A 22 14.16 -5.66 1.63
CA ASN A 22 13.69 -5.09 2.88
C ASN A 22 13.67 -6.15 3.98
N GLU A 23 14.14 -5.84 5.19
CA GLU A 23 14.19 -6.79 6.30
C GLU A 23 12.84 -6.98 7.02
N GLU A 24 11.96 -5.97 6.97
CA GLU A 24 10.72 -5.89 7.75
C GLU A 24 9.45 -6.18 6.93
N TYR A 25 9.48 -5.95 5.62
CA TYR A 25 8.30 -6.06 4.74
C TYR A 25 8.56 -6.96 3.54
N ASP A 26 7.53 -7.72 3.12
CA ASP A 26 7.58 -8.57 1.92
C ASP A 26 7.08 -7.84 0.67
N MET A 27 6.18 -6.87 0.83
CA MET A 27 5.54 -6.21 -0.31
C MET A 27 5.17 -4.77 0.02
N VAL A 28 5.21 -3.90 -0.99
CA VAL A 28 4.60 -2.58 -0.95
C VAL A 28 3.54 -2.45 -2.04
N THR A 29 2.32 -2.11 -1.66
CA THR A 29 1.21 -1.79 -2.57
C THR A 29 1.08 -0.28 -2.70
N ASN A 30 1.11 0.22 -3.93
CA ASN A 30 0.89 1.64 -4.20
C ASN A 30 -0.57 1.92 -4.62
N LEU A 31 -1.10 3.02 -4.11
CA LEU A 31 -2.47 3.48 -4.30
C LEU A 31 -2.47 4.98 -4.56
N SER A 32 -3.41 5.46 -5.38
CA SER A 32 -3.60 6.87 -5.63
C SER A 32 -5.05 7.29 -5.49
N CYS A 33 -5.28 8.50 -4.96
CA CYS A 33 -6.60 9.10 -4.91
C CYS A 33 -6.85 9.94 -6.17
N PRO A 34 -7.87 9.64 -6.98
CA PRO A 34 -8.15 10.41 -8.20
C PRO A 34 -8.64 11.83 -7.90
N ASP A 35 -9.13 12.09 -6.69
CA ASP A 35 -9.78 13.34 -6.31
C ASP A 35 -8.77 14.33 -5.70
N CYS A 36 -8.28 14.04 -4.49
CA CYS A 36 -7.34 14.90 -3.78
C CYS A 36 -5.86 14.68 -4.14
N LYS A 37 -5.56 13.73 -5.02
CA LYS A 37 -4.19 13.39 -5.47
C LYS A 37 -3.27 12.84 -4.38
N ALA A 38 -3.83 12.42 -3.24
CA ALA A 38 -3.06 11.69 -2.23
C ALA A 38 -2.47 10.41 -2.82
N TYR A 39 -1.23 10.13 -2.44
CA TYR A 39 -0.51 8.89 -2.72
C TYR A 39 -0.39 8.10 -1.42
N VAL A 40 -0.59 6.79 -1.50
CA VAL A 40 -0.57 5.89 -0.34
C VAL A 40 0.25 4.67 -0.69
N GLU A 41 1.18 4.32 0.19
CA GLU A 41 1.91 3.06 0.17
C GLU A 41 1.49 2.23 1.37
N ILE A 42 1.17 0.96 1.13
CA ILE A 42 0.84 -0.02 2.16
C ILE A 42 1.95 -1.05 2.15
N TYR A 43 2.66 -1.16 3.26
CA TYR A 43 3.73 -2.14 3.43
C TYR A 43 3.18 -3.36 4.16
N MET A 44 3.24 -4.52 3.50
CA MET A 44 2.89 -5.81 4.09
C MET A 44 4.09 -6.33 4.88
N PRO A 45 4.00 -6.46 6.21
CA PRO A 45 5.11 -6.96 7.02
C PRO A 45 5.43 -8.41 6.67
N LYS A 46 6.70 -8.79 6.80
CA LYS A 46 7.11 -10.19 6.76
C LYS A 46 6.46 -10.94 7.91
N GLY A 47 6.17 -12.22 7.67
CA GLY A 47 5.64 -13.21 8.63
C GLY A 47 5.39 -12.72 10.06
N ASP A 48 4.13 -12.36 10.30
CA ASP A 48 3.43 -12.17 11.60
C ASP A 48 1.97 -11.69 11.35
N ALA A 49 1.62 -11.29 10.12
CA ALA A 49 0.27 -10.83 9.75
C ALA A 49 -0.78 -11.95 9.56
N ASN A 50 -0.40 -13.23 9.67
CA ASN A 50 -1.28 -14.38 9.40
C ASN A 50 -1.14 -15.55 10.39
N ASP A 51 -0.52 -15.37 11.57
CA ASP A 51 -0.51 -16.35 12.67
C ASP A 51 -1.48 -15.95 13.80
#